data_AF-A0A173VQ89-F1
#
_entry.id   AF-A0A173VQ89-F1
#
_cell.length_a   1.000
_cell.length_b   1.000
_cell.length_c   1.000
_cell.angle_alpha   90.00
_cell.angle_beta   90.00
_cell.angle_gamma   90.00
#
_symmetry.space_group_name_H-M   'P 1'
#
loop_
_entity.id
_entity.type
_entity.pdbx_description
1 polymer ?
#
loop_
_entity_poly.entity_id
_entity_poly.type
_entity_poly.pdbx_seq_one_letter_code
_entity_poly.pdbx_strand_id
1 'polypeptide(L)'
;MKEIFSYNVDVNKTAYMNWRTKYHEQIHNMIVIADGFMKSAILLAETALDDNLDKKADIIVYPMLFNANHAIELYLKAITWTLNIVLDKTERIEGSHNIQQILQVVKSRVTEFETSREKREQFRKMISNLEEYINELFSKISSEDTKCKKDNMDFSRYPFDQKYVPHFYISEFDNVVVDLENFVERFKDIGKNLNLLSTYYLYDILEAGE
;
A
#
# COMPACT_ATOMS: atom_id res chain seq x y z
N MET A 1 -27.20 -21.78 -9.92
CA MET A 1 -26.70 -20.43 -9.57
C MET A 1 -25.92 -19.89 -10.76
N LYS A 2 -25.93 -18.58 -10.96
CA LYS A 2 -25.14 -17.93 -12.02
C LYS A 2 -23.66 -17.82 -11.59
N GLU A 3 -22.74 -17.85 -12.55
CA GLU A 3 -21.31 -17.67 -12.29
C GLU A 3 -20.99 -16.24 -11.80
N ILE A 4 -19.98 -16.09 -10.94
CA ILE A 4 -19.54 -14.77 -10.43
C ILE A 4 -18.95 -13.90 -11.55
N PHE A 5 -18.14 -14.48 -12.44
CA PHE A 5 -17.52 -13.78 -13.57
C PHE A 5 -18.46 -13.68 -14.77
N SER A 6 -19.65 -13.12 -14.56
CA SER A 6 -20.65 -12.94 -15.60
C SER A 6 -21.40 -11.61 -15.46
N TYR A 7 -21.89 -11.09 -16.59
CA TYR A 7 -22.59 -9.80 -16.63
C TYR A 7 -23.89 -9.82 -15.84
N ASN A 8 -24.20 -8.78 -15.07
CA ASN A 8 -25.56 -8.57 -14.59
C ASN A 8 -26.45 -8.04 -15.73
N VAL A 9 -27.76 -8.29 -15.67
CA VAL A 9 -28.72 -7.72 -16.64
C VAL A 9 -28.74 -6.18 -16.53
N ASP A 10 -28.51 -5.66 -15.33
CA ASP A 10 -28.30 -4.25 -15.06
C ASP A 10 -26.80 -3.92 -15.09
N VAL A 11 -26.38 -3.08 -16.05
CA VAL A 11 -24.98 -2.67 -16.22
C VAL A 11 -24.41 -1.98 -14.97
N ASN A 12 -25.24 -1.27 -14.20
CA ASN A 12 -24.81 -0.57 -12.98
C ASN A 12 -24.50 -1.53 -11.82
N LYS A 13 -24.90 -2.80 -11.96
CA LYS A 13 -24.58 -3.89 -11.02
C LYS A 13 -23.45 -4.79 -11.52
N THR A 14 -22.75 -4.37 -12.58
CA THR A 14 -21.57 -5.06 -13.12
C THR A 14 -20.31 -4.27 -12.82
N ALA A 15 -19.34 -4.91 -12.16
CA ALA A 15 -17.98 -4.39 -12.02
C ALA A 15 -17.08 -5.01 -13.09
N TYR A 16 -16.13 -4.23 -13.59
CA TYR A 16 -15.27 -4.61 -14.71
C TYR A 16 -13.80 -4.59 -14.27
N MET A 17 -13.17 -5.77 -14.20
CA MET A 17 -11.78 -5.89 -13.73
C MET A 17 -10.76 -5.21 -14.66
N ASN A 18 -11.05 -5.13 -15.96
CA ASN A 18 -10.15 -4.61 -16.99
C ASN A 18 -10.52 -3.23 -17.54
N TRP A 19 -11.54 -2.57 -16.98
CA TRP A 19 -12.01 -1.28 -17.53
C TRP A 19 -11.05 -0.13 -17.29
N ARG A 20 -10.26 -0.23 -16.21
CA ARG A 20 -9.28 0.78 -15.81
C ARG A 20 -7.84 0.34 -16.06
N THR A 21 -7.62 -0.88 -16.56
CA THR A 21 -6.27 -1.41 -16.85
C THR A 21 -6.07 -1.54 -18.36
N LYS A 22 -4.82 -1.63 -18.78
CA LYS A 22 -4.43 -1.71 -20.20
C LYS A 22 -3.42 -2.83 -20.41
N TYR A 23 -3.55 -3.55 -21.52
CA TYR A 23 -2.80 -4.78 -21.76
C TYR A 23 -1.28 -4.62 -21.72
N HIS A 24 -0.74 -3.49 -22.20
CA HIS A 24 0.70 -3.25 -22.30
C HIS A 24 1.28 -2.28 -21.26
N GLU A 25 0.46 -1.68 -20.39
CA GLU A 25 0.93 -0.67 -19.42
C GLU A 25 1.00 -1.26 -17.99
N GLN A 26 2.06 -2.01 -17.70
CA GLN A 26 2.17 -2.75 -16.43
C GLN A 26 2.28 -1.83 -15.20
N ILE A 27 3.03 -0.73 -15.30
CA ILE A 27 3.17 0.24 -14.20
C ILE A 27 1.84 0.96 -13.96
N HIS A 28 1.16 1.40 -15.02
CA HIS A 28 -0.21 1.94 -14.95
C HIS A 28 -1.17 0.98 -14.25
N ASN A 29 -1.18 -0.29 -14.65
CA ASN A 29 -2.07 -1.29 -14.06
C ASN A 29 -1.82 -1.46 -12.56
N MET A 30 -0.56 -1.42 -12.14
CA MET A 30 -0.19 -1.50 -10.73
C MET A 30 -0.70 -0.28 -9.94
N ILE A 31 -0.58 0.93 -10.49
CA ILE A 31 -1.14 2.16 -9.90
C ILE A 31 -2.68 2.04 -9.76
N VAL A 32 -3.36 1.55 -10.80
CA VAL A 32 -4.83 1.36 -10.80
C VAL A 32 -5.27 0.36 -9.73
N ILE A 33 -4.55 -0.75 -9.58
CA ILE A 33 -4.84 -1.74 -8.55
C ILE A 33 -4.53 -1.19 -7.15
N ALA A 34 -3.42 -0.45 -6.99
CA ALA A 34 -3.07 0.21 -5.74
C ALA A 34 -4.16 1.18 -5.26
N ASP A 35 -4.70 2.00 -6.18
CA ASP A 35 -5.82 2.90 -5.90
C ASP A 35 -7.06 2.16 -5.42
N GLY A 36 -7.38 1.03 -6.07
CA GLY A 36 -8.48 0.15 -5.66
C GLY A 36 -8.34 -0.37 -4.23
N PHE A 37 -7.16 -0.87 -3.87
CA PHE A 37 -6.88 -1.34 -2.51
C PHE A 37 -6.93 -0.21 -1.48
N MET A 38 -6.33 0.94 -1.77
CA MET A 38 -6.34 2.10 -0.87
C MET A 38 -7.78 2.57 -0.61
N LYS A 39 -8.55 2.72 -1.69
CA LYS A 39 -9.95 3.12 -1.62
C LYS A 39 -10.80 2.11 -0.86
N SER A 40 -10.54 0.81 -1.02
CA SER A 40 -11.23 -0.22 -0.26
C SER A 40 -10.92 -0.15 1.23
N ALA A 41 -9.67 0.12 1.62
CA ALA A 41 -9.30 0.28 3.03
C ALA A 41 -10.06 1.45 3.67
N ILE A 42 -10.07 2.61 3.00
CA ILE A 42 -10.75 3.82 3.46
C ILE A 42 -12.26 3.61 3.53
N LEU A 43 -12.87 3.02 2.50
CA LEU A 43 -14.33 2.78 2.46
C LEU A 43 -14.80 1.86 3.59
N LEU A 44 -14.03 0.80 3.89
CA LEU A 44 -14.33 -0.09 5.01
C LEU A 44 -14.27 0.65 6.35
N ALA A 45 -13.24 1.48 6.56
CA ALA A 45 -13.08 2.28 7.76
C ALA A 45 -14.20 3.31 7.92
N GLU A 46 -14.54 4.04 6.86
CA GLU A 46 -15.65 5.00 6.85
C GLU A 46 -17.01 4.32 7.10
N THR A 47 -17.23 3.12 6.55
CA THR A 47 -18.45 2.35 6.78
C THR A 47 -18.55 1.90 8.25
N ALA A 48 -17.44 1.51 8.87
CA ALA A 48 -17.40 1.19 10.29
C ALA A 48 -17.60 2.44 11.17
N LEU A 49 -17.07 3.60 10.77
CA LEU A 49 -17.28 4.85 11.51
C LEU A 49 -18.74 5.32 11.46
N ASP A 50 -19.41 5.15 10.33
CA ASP A 50 -20.82 5.54 10.15
C ASP A 50 -21.75 4.71 11.05
N ASP A 51 -21.52 3.39 11.15
CA ASP A 51 -22.25 2.51 12.06
C ASP A 51 -21.39 1.32 12.50
N ASN A 52 -21.14 1.23 13.81
CA ASN A 52 -20.44 0.12 14.46
C ASN A 52 -21.23 -0.49 15.62
N LEU A 53 -22.57 -0.42 15.60
CA LEU A 53 -23.40 -0.97 16.68
C LEU A 53 -23.21 -2.48 16.86
N ASP A 54 -23.00 -3.20 15.75
CA ASP A 54 -22.73 -4.63 15.69
C ASP A 54 -21.25 -5.01 15.86
N LYS A 55 -20.37 -4.03 16.10
CA LYS A 55 -18.91 -4.20 16.18
C LYS A 55 -18.28 -4.76 14.90
N LYS A 56 -18.87 -4.49 13.72
CA LYS A 56 -18.30 -4.88 12.42
C LYS A 56 -16.85 -4.43 12.21
N ALA A 57 -16.42 -3.32 12.84
CA ALA A 57 -15.05 -2.84 12.80
C ALA A 57 -14.04 -3.93 13.19
N ASP A 58 -14.36 -4.72 14.23
CA ASP A 58 -13.46 -5.75 14.77
C ASP A 58 -13.31 -6.94 13.80
N ILE A 59 -14.26 -7.10 12.87
CA ILE A 59 -14.24 -8.13 11.82
C ILE A 59 -13.43 -7.64 10.61
N ILE A 60 -13.64 -6.38 10.20
CA ILE A 60 -13.08 -5.85 8.95
C ILE A 60 -11.72 -5.16 9.13
N VAL A 61 -11.24 -4.97 10.37
CA VAL A 61 -9.93 -4.35 10.66
C VAL A 61 -8.76 -5.08 9.96
N TYR A 62 -8.82 -6.40 9.85
CA TYR A 62 -7.78 -7.18 9.17
C TYR A 62 -7.76 -6.92 7.65
N PRO A 63 -8.90 -7.06 6.91
CA PRO A 63 -8.99 -6.58 5.54
C PRO A 63 -8.58 -5.11 5.34
N MET A 64 -8.95 -4.21 6.24
CA MET A 64 -8.56 -2.79 6.18
C MET A 64 -7.05 -2.62 6.17
N LEU A 65 -6.37 -3.23 7.16
CA LEU A 65 -4.91 -3.17 7.29
C LEU A 65 -4.20 -3.87 6.13
N PHE A 66 -4.73 -5.01 5.66
CA PHE A 66 -4.20 -5.70 4.50
C PHE A 66 -4.27 -4.81 3.25
N ASN A 67 -5.45 -4.26 2.96
CA ASN A 67 -5.69 -3.42 1.79
C ASN A 67 -4.81 -2.17 1.81
N ALA A 68 -4.70 -1.49 2.95
CA ALA A 68 -3.86 -0.29 3.09
C ALA A 68 -2.37 -0.59 2.85
N ASN A 69 -1.85 -1.65 3.48
CA ASN A 69 -0.46 -2.06 3.32
C ASN A 69 -0.14 -2.53 1.90
N HIS A 70 -1.05 -3.28 1.29
CA HIS A 70 -0.86 -3.77 -0.07
C HIS A 70 -0.95 -2.64 -1.10
N ALA A 71 -1.82 -1.65 -0.89
CA ALA A 71 -1.84 -0.45 -1.71
C ALA A 71 -0.52 0.31 -1.66
N ILE A 72 0.03 0.52 -0.45
CA ILE A 72 1.35 1.15 -0.27
C ILE A 72 2.43 0.36 -1.02
N GLU A 73 2.45 -0.97 -0.87
CA GLU A 73 3.40 -1.83 -1.57
C GLU A 73 3.36 -1.62 -3.09
N LEU A 74 2.16 -1.66 -3.69
CA LEU A 74 1.99 -1.50 -5.13
C LEU A 74 2.39 -0.10 -5.62
N TYR A 75 2.03 0.96 -4.89
CA TYR A 75 2.46 2.32 -5.23
C TYR A 75 3.98 2.46 -5.20
N LEU A 76 4.64 1.97 -4.14
CA LEU A 76 6.08 2.05 -4.01
C LEU A 76 6.80 1.21 -5.08
N LYS A 77 6.24 0.04 -5.45
CA LYS A 77 6.74 -0.78 -6.56
C LYS A 77 6.58 -0.08 -7.91
N ALA A 78 5.48 0.64 -8.14
CA ALA A 78 5.28 1.45 -9.35
C ALA A 78 6.33 2.57 -9.46
N ILE A 79 6.54 3.30 -8.37
CA ILE A 79 7.55 4.37 -8.32
C ILE A 79 8.96 3.79 -8.56
N THR A 80 9.30 2.68 -7.90
CA THR A 80 10.60 2.02 -8.04
C THR A 80 10.84 1.58 -9.47
N TRP A 81 9.87 0.89 -10.09
CA TRP A 81 10.02 0.40 -11.46
C TRP A 81 10.19 1.55 -12.44
N THR A 82 9.41 2.60 -12.28
CA THR A 82 9.53 3.80 -13.12
C THR A 82 10.92 4.43 -13.01
N LEU A 83 11.40 4.65 -11.77
CA LEU A 83 12.71 5.25 -11.54
C LEU A 83 13.85 4.36 -12.03
N ASN A 84 13.73 3.03 -11.91
CA ASN A 84 14.72 2.10 -12.43
C ASN A 84 14.83 2.17 -13.95
N ILE A 85 13.71 2.34 -14.68
CA ILE A 85 13.75 2.56 -16.13
C ILE A 85 14.49 3.87 -16.46
N VAL A 86 14.12 4.97 -15.79
CA VAL A 86 14.70 6.30 -16.07
C VAL A 86 16.19 6.39 -15.69
N LEU A 87 16.63 5.57 -14.71
CA LEU A 87 18.02 5.48 -14.27
C LEU A 87 18.83 4.37 -14.97
N ASP A 88 18.29 3.76 -16.03
CA ASP A 88 18.92 2.66 -16.78
C ASP A 88 19.40 1.50 -15.88
N LYS A 89 18.57 1.13 -14.90
CA LYS A 89 18.80 -0.03 -14.02
C LYS A 89 18.21 -1.29 -14.64
N THR A 90 18.86 -2.42 -14.39
CA THR A 90 18.42 -3.73 -14.93
C THR A 90 17.23 -4.32 -14.18
N GLU A 91 17.06 -3.90 -12.93
CA GLU A 91 16.08 -4.41 -11.99
C GLU A 91 14.72 -3.75 -12.23
N ARG A 92 13.64 -4.53 -12.33
CA ARG A 92 12.28 -3.96 -12.38
C ARG A 92 11.83 -3.48 -11.02
N ILE A 93 11.90 -4.37 -10.04
CA ILE A 93 11.46 -4.12 -8.65
C ILE A 93 12.49 -4.78 -7.75
N GLU A 94 12.92 -4.05 -6.72
CA GLU A 94 13.85 -4.53 -5.69
C GLU A 94 13.10 -4.73 -4.38
N GLY A 95 13.41 -5.84 -3.68
CA GLY A 95 12.74 -6.22 -2.44
C GLY A 95 11.51 -7.11 -2.67
N SER A 96 11.11 -7.81 -1.62
CA SER A 96 9.98 -8.75 -1.62
C SER A 96 8.66 -8.01 -1.33
N HIS A 97 8.04 -8.27 -0.18
CA HIS A 97 6.81 -7.63 0.29
C HIS A 97 7.04 -6.66 1.47
N ASN A 98 8.30 -6.40 1.82
CA ASN A 98 8.68 -5.52 2.93
C ASN A 98 8.57 -4.04 2.52
N ILE A 99 7.48 -3.39 2.90
CA ILE A 99 7.22 -1.98 2.54
C ILE A 99 8.26 -1.00 3.13
N GLN A 100 8.88 -1.30 4.27
CA GLN A 100 9.97 -0.49 4.83
C GLN A 100 11.20 -0.55 3.92
N GLN A 101 11.59 -1.75 3.47
CA GLN A 101 12.70 -1.92 2.52
C GLN A 101 12.40 -1.23 1.19
N ILE A 102 11.21 -1.43 0.63
CA ILE A 102 10.82 -0.83 -0.66
C ILE A 102 10.84 0.71 -0.54
N LEU A 103 10.36 1.28 0.57
CA LEU A 103 10.44 2.73 0.78
C LEU A 103 11.88 3.24 0.82
N GLN A 104 12.82 2.51 1.44
CA GLN A 104 14.24 2.90 1.40
C GLN A 104 14.81 2.87 -0.02
N VAL A 105 14.43 1.88 -0.83
CA VAL A 105 14.79 1.83 -2.25
C VAL A 105 14.24 3.05 -2.99
N VAL A 106 12.96 3.37 -2.82
CA VAL A 106 12.34 4.57 -3.43
C VAL A 106 13.11 5.84 -3.03
N LYS A 107 13.38 6.05 -1.73
CA LYS A 107 14.16 7.21 -1.26
C LYS A 107 15.54 7.28 -1.90
N SER A 108 16.22 6.15 -2.04
CA SER A 108 17.52 6.08 -2.69
C SER A 108 17.41 6.44 -4.17
N ARG A 109 16.43 5.90 -4.91
CA ARG A 109 16.22 6.17 -6.33
C ARG A 109 15.81 7.61 -6.60
N VAL A 110 14.95 8.19 -5.77
CA VAL A 110 14.60 9.62 -5.85
C VAL A 110 15.82 10.50 -5.57
N THR A 111 16.69 10.11 -4.64
CA THR A 111 17.94 10.85 -4.37
C THR A 111 18.93 10.76 -5.54
N GLU A 112 18.95 9.64 -6.27
CA GLU A 112 19.78 9.46 -7.46
C GLU A 112 19.23 10.25 -8.66
N PHE A 113 17.91 10.21 -8.87
CA PHE A 113 17.24 10.85 -10.00
C PHE A 113 17.06 12.37 -9.83
N GLU A 114 16.47 12.83 -8.73
CA GLU A 114 16.15 14.23 -8.53
C GLU A 114 17.42 14.99 -8.12
N THR A 115 17.94 15.88 -8.97
CA THR A 115 19.13 16.69 -8.64
C THR A 115 18.78 17.95 -7.84
N SER A 116 17.54 18.43 -7.93
CA SER A 116 17.07 19.62 -7.22
C SER A 116 16.84 19.35 -5.72
N ARG A 117 17.45 20.19 -4.87
CA ARG A 117 17.21 20.18 -3.42
C ARG A 117 15.73 20.39 -3.08
N GLU A 118 15.05 21.26 -3.82
CA GLU A 118 13.64 21.59 -3.62
C GLU A 118 12.74 20.38 -3.90
N LYS A 119 12.95 19.70 -5.04
CA LYS A 119 12.18 18.50 -5.38
C LYS A 119 12.38 17.37 -4.37
N ARG A 120 13.61 17.17 -3.89
CA ARG A 120 13.89 16.21 -2.81
C ARG A 120 13.18 16.57 -1.51
N GLU A 121 13.08 17.85 -1.18
CA GLU A 121 12.37 18.33 0.00
C GLU A 121 10.86 18.17 -0.13
N GLN A 122 10.30 18.47 -1.30
CA GLN A 122 8.89 18.22 -1.61
C GLN A 122 8.57 16.73 -1.49
N PHE A 123 9.39 15.85 -2.07
CA PHE A 123 9.24 14.41 -1.94
C PHE A 123 9.22 13.97 -0.47
N ARG A 124 10.19 14.42 0.35
CA ARG A 124 10.26 14.12 1.79
C ARG A 124 8.98 14.53 2.52
N LYS A 125 8.44 15.71 2.21
CA LYS A 125 7.18 16.19 2.79
C LYS A 125 5.99 15.33 2.39
N MET A 126 5.92 14.90 1.13
CA MET A 126 4.83 14.06 0.64
C MET A 126 4.83 12.66 1.27
N ILE A 127 5.98 12.13 1.66
CA ILE A 127 6.09 10.79 2.26
C ILE A 127 6.20 10.80 3.79
N SER A 128 6.15 11.94 4.47
CA SER A 128 6.38 12.00 5.93
C SER A 128 5.37 11.17 6.72
N ASN A 129 4.08 11.30 6.41
CA ASN A 129 3.02 10.52 7.05
C ASN A 129 3.14 9.02 6.75
N LEU A 130 3.62 8.66 5.56
CA LEU A 130 3.91 7.27 5.20
C LEU A 130 5.10 6.73 5.99
N GLU A 131 6.17 7.50 6.15
CA GLU A 131 7.34 7.12 6.94
C GLU A 131 6.96 6.90 8.41
N GLU A 132 6.18 7.81 8.99
CA GLU A 132 5.68 7.68 10.36
C GLU A 132 4.83 6.41 10.53
N TYR A 133 3.91 6.16 9.60
CA TYR A 133 3.09 4.93 9.61
C TYR A 133 3.94 3.66 9.52
N ILE A 134 4.89 3.61 8.58
CA ILE A 134 5.75 2.44 8.40
C ILE A 134 6.63 2.22 9.63
N ASN A 135 7.16 3.27 10.25
CA ASN A 135 7.94 3.15 11.48
C ASN A 135 7.08 2.61 12.63
N GLU A 136 5.86 3.14 12.81
CA GLU A 136 4.89 2.65 13.78
C GLU A 136 4.57 1.17 13.55
N LEU A 137 4.22 0.79 12.31
CA LEU A 137 3.91 -0.59 11.94
C LEU A 137 5.08 -1.52 12.26
N PHE A 138 6.29 -1.19 11.79
CA PHE A 138 7.46 -2.05 11.97
C PHE A 138 7.91 -2.15 13.42
N SER A 139 7.61 -1.15 14.26
CA SER A 139 7.80 -1.26 15.72
C SER A 139 6.89 -2.32 16.38
N LYS A 140 5.75 -2.65 15.75
CA LYS A 140 4.80 -3.66 16.24
C LYS A 140 5.06 -5.04 15.65
N ILE A 141 5.39 -5.12 14.37
CA ILE A 141 5.47 -6.40 13.65
C ILE A 141 6.87 -6.99 13.59
N SER A 142 7.93 -6.19 13.74
CA SER A 142 9.29 -6.72 13.71
C SER A 142 9.62 -7.43 15.03
N SER A 143 10.08 -8.69 14.96
CA SER A 143 10.59 -9.40 16.13
C SER A 143 12.09 -9.16 16.31
N GLU A 144 12.52 -8.73 17.49
CA GLU A 144 13.96 -8.66 17.84
C GLU A 144 14.61 -10.07 17.93
N ASP A 145 13.79 -11.10 18.16
CA ASP A 145 14.23 -12.43 18.62
C ASP A 145 14.72 -13.40 17.53
N THR A 146 14.78 -12.99 16.26
CA THR A 146 15.23 -13.88 15.18
C THR A 146 16.46 -13.34 14.47
N LYS A 147 17.50 -14.19 14.38
CA LYS A 147 18.71 -13.99 13.54
C LYS A 147 18.42 -13.62 12.08
N CYS A 148 17.17 -13.78 11.62
CA CYS A 148 16.65 -13.16 10.40
C CYS A 148 15.64 -12.08 10.78
N LYS A 149 15.91 -10.83 10.40
CA LYS A 149 14.91 -9.74 10.45
C LYS A 149 13.73 -10.16 9.55
N LYS A 150 12.65 -10.66 10.16
CA LYS A 150 11.44 -11.04 9.45
C LYS A 150 10.47 -9.86 9.52
N ASP A 151 9.91 -9.47 8.38
CA ASP A 151 9.05 -8.29 8.29
C ASP A 151 7.65 -8.51 8.86
N ASN A 152 7.17 -9.76 8.94
CA ASN A 152 5.85 -10.15 9.44
C ASN A 152 4.69 -9.35 8.82
N MET A 153 4.83 -8.96 7.55
CA MET A 153 3.80 -8.23 6.79
C MET A 153 2.53 -9.07 6.54
N ASP A 154 2.57 -10.38 6.83
CA ASP A 154 1.45 -11.30 6.79
C ASP A 154 0.50 -11.21 7.99
N PHE A 155 0.78 -10.36 8.99
CA PHE A 155 0.00 -10.25 10.23
C PHE A 155 -1.51 -9.97 10.04
N SER A 156 -1.87 -9.29 8.96
CA SER A 156 -3.27 -8.95 8.63
C SER A 156 -3.98 -10.07 7.86
N ARG A 157 -3.27 -11.13 7.46
CA ARG A 157 -3.80 -12.28 6.71
C ARG A 157 -3.88 -13.54 7.55
N TYR A 158 -2.91 -13.75 8.42
CA TYR A 158 -2.81 -14.94 9.26
C TYR A 158 -2.59 -14.51 10.72
N PRO A 159 -3.05 -15.31 11.71
CA PRO A 159 -2.79 -15.06 13.12
C PRO A 159 -1.38 -15.45 13.57
N PHE A 160 -0.59 -16.07 12.68
CA PHE A 160 0.78 -16.51 12.93
C PHE A 160 1.64 -16.40 11.67
N ASP A 161 2.95 -16.39 11.87
CA ASP A 161 3.94 -16.35 10.79
C ASP A 161 4.15 -17.74 10.15
N GLN A 162 4.98 -17.83 9.10
CA GLN A 162 5.33 -19.11 8.46
C GLN A 162 5.93 -20.20 9.39
N LYS A 163 6.36 -19.85 10.60
CA LYS A 163 6.87 -20.78 11.62
C LYS A 163 5.82 -21.07 12.71
N TYR A 164 4.58 -20.66 12.48
CA TYR A 164 3.47 -20.76 13.44
C TYR A 164 3.70 -19.98 14.74
N VAL A 165 4.55 -18.95 14.70
CA VAL A 165 4.70 -18.01 15.82
C VAL A 165 3.55 -17.00 15.75
N PRO A 166 2.74 -16.83 16.82
CA PRO A 166 1.63 -15.89 16.81
C PRO A 166 2.08 -14.44 16.58
N HIS A 167 1.29 -13.66 15.85
CA HIS A 167 1.55 -12.23 15.68
C HIS A 167 1.26 -11.45 16.97
N PHE A 168 1.78 -10.22 17.05
CA PHE A 168 1.75 -9.37 18.24
C PHE A 168 0.37 -9.32 18.91
N TYR A 169 -0.70 -9.07 18.15
CA TYR A 169 -2.06 -8.98 18.68
C TYR A 169 -2.66 -10.27 19.26
N ILE A 170 -2.04 -11.43 19.04
CA ILE A 170 -2.48 -12.70 19.64
C ILE A 170 -1.82 -12.92 21.01
N SER A 171 -0.59 -12.44 21.18
CA SER A 171 0.22 -12.70 22.37
C SER A 171 0.10 -11.62 23.45
N GLU A 172 -0.52 -10.48 23.14
CA GLU A 172 -0.73 -9.37 24.07
C GLU A 172 -1.84 -9.67 25.09
N PHE A 173 -1.62 -9.24 26.35
CA PHE A 173 -2.65 -9.32 27.40
C PHE A 173 -3.70 -8.20 27.24
N ASP A 174 -3.27 -7.03 26.77
CA ASP A 174 -4.12 -5.87 26.56
C ASP A 174 -4.69 -5.83 25.13
N ASN A 175 -5.76 -5.07 24.96
CA ASN A 175 -6.37 -4.87 23.64
C ASN A 175 -5.41 -4.12 22.70
N VAL A 176 -5.10 -4.73 21.56
CA VAL A 176 -4.50 -4.03 20.43
C VAL A 176 -5.61 -3.35 19.63
N VAL A 177 -5.52 -2.03 19.50
CA VAL A 177 -6.57 -1.20 18.90
C VAL A 177 -6.10 -0.47 17.64
N VAL A 178 -7.05 -0.11 16.78
CA VAL A 178 -6.87 0.76 15.62
C VAL A 178 -7.86 1.92 15.75
N ASP A 179 -7.34 3.14 15.76
CA ASP A 179 -8.15 4.36 15.71
C ASP A 179 -8.66 4.55 14.28
N LEU A 180 -9.97 4.35 14.07
CA LEU A 180 -10.58 4.41 12.74
C LEU A 180 -10.62 5.83 12.15
N GLU A 181 -10.78 6.87 12.98
CA GLU A 181 -10.80 8.27 12.50
C GLU A 181 -9.42 8.65 11.98
N ASN A 182 -8.39 8.40 12.80
CA ASN A 182 -7.01 8.63 12.41
C ASN A 182 -6.57 7.72 11.25
N PHE A 183 -7.08 6.47 11.18
CA PHE A 183 -6.86 5.59 10.03
C PHE A 183 -7.36 6.25 8.74
N VAL A 184 -8.60 6.74 8.72
CA VAL A 184 -9.18 7.39 7.53
C VAL A 184 -8.38 8.63 7.13
N GLU A 185 -8.07 9.51 8.08
CA GLU A 185 -7.31 10.73 7.81
C GLU A 185 -5.93 10.40 7.22
N ARG A 186 -5.19 9.52 7.90
CA ARG A 186 -3.83 9.15 7.51
C ARG A 186 -3.78 8.46 6.15
N PHE A 187 -4.68 7.51 5.88
CA PHE A 187 -4.65 6.78 4.61
C PHE A 187 -5.23 7.57 3.43
N LYS A 188 -6.09 8.57 3.66
CA LYS A 188 -6.45 9.55 2.63
C LYS A 188 -5.24 10.37 2.18
N ASP A 189 -4.44 10.86 3.12
CA ASP A 189 -3.22 11.62 2.80
C ASP A 189 -2.16 10.74 2.13
N ILE A 190 -1.83 9.58 2.72
CA ILE A 190 -0.86 8.63 2.16
C ILE A 190 -1.29 8.20 0.76
N GLY A 191 -2.55 7.82 0.57
CA GLY A 191 -3.10 7.39 -0.71
C GLY A 191 -2.99 8.48 -1.77
N LYS A 192 -3.37 9.71 -1.44
CA LYS A 192 -3.26 10.86 -2.34
C LYS A 192 -1.81 11.13 -2.73
N ASN A 193 -0.89 11.18 -1.76
CA ASN A 193 0.51 11.52 -2.02
C ASN A 193 1.23 10.44 -2.83
N LEU A 194 0.99 9.16 -2.52
CA LEU A 194 1.53 8.05 -3.29
C LEU A 194 0.97 8.00 -4.71
N ASN A 195 -0.32 8.28 -4.89
CA ASN A 195 -0.91 8.39 -6.21
C ASN A 195 -0.21 9.48 -7.02
N LEU A 196 -0.15 10.71 -6.50
CA LEU A 196 0.51 11.85 -7.15
C LEU A 196 1.97 11.57 -7.51
N LEU A 197 2.75 10.96 -6.60
CA LEU A 197 4.14 10.60 -6.87
C LEU A 197 4.25 9.55 -7.97
N SER A 198 3.44 8.48 -7.89
CA SER A 198 3.48 7.40 -8.88
C SER A 198 3.06 7.89 -10.28
N THR A 199 2.06 8.76 -10.36
CA THR A 199 1.60 9.34 -11.63
C THR A 199 2.58 10.36 -12.18
N TYR A 200 3.20 11.19 -11.32
CA TYR A 200 4.23 12.15 -11.75
C TYR A 200 5.43 11.42 -12.37
N TYR A 201 5.99 10.41 -11.69
CA TYR A 201 7.12 9.68 -12.25
C TYR A 201 6.74 8.92 -13.52
N LEU A 202 5.54 8.32 -13.59
CA LEU A 202 5.13 7.59 -14.78
C LEU A 202 4.86 8.54 -15.97
N TYR A 203 3.92 9.46 -15.82
CA TYR A 203 3.42 10.23 -16.95
C TYR A 203 4.29 11.46 -17.27
N ASP A 204 4.75 12.17 -16.24
CA ASP A 204 5.44 13.45 -16.45
C ASP A 204 6.96 13.28 -16.63
N ILE A 205 7.51 12.12 -16.26
CA ILE A 205 8.94 11.82 -16.38
C ILE A 205 9.21 10.72 -17.40
N LEU A 206 8.62 9.53 -17.25
CA LEU A 206 8.91 8.41 -18.14
C LEU A 206 8.21 8.58 -19.50
N GLU A 207 6.87 8.72 -19.53
CA GLU A 207 6.11 8.80 -20.78
C GLU A 207 6.29 10.15 -21.50
N ALA A 208 6.56 11.24 -20.78
CA ALA A 208 6.87 12.53 -21.40
C ALA A 208 8.27 12.59 -22.06
N GLY A 209 9.15 11.64 -21.72
CA GLY A 209 10.49 11.50 -22.29
C GLY A 209 10.57 10.60 -23.53
N GLU A 210 9.48 9.89 -23.87
CA GLU A 210 9.30 9.13 -25.11
C GLU A 210 8.77 10.00 -26.26
#